data_AF-K1SGR8-F1
#
_entry.id   AF-K1SGR8-F1
#
_cell.length_a   1.000
_cell.length_b   1.000
_cell.length_c   1.000
_cell.angle_alpha   90.00
_cell.angle_beta   90.00
_cell.angle_gamma   90.00
#
_symmetry.space_group_name_H-M   'P 1'
#
loop_
_entity.id
_entity.type
_entity.pdbx_description
1 polymer ?
#
loop_
_entity_poly.entity_id
_entity_poly.type
_entity_poly.pdbx_seq_one_letter_code
_entity_poly.pdbx_strand_id
1 'polypeptide(L)'
;MTRYRMILSLLLAGMGTVATAQNINLPIIQTKYTADPAPYVHNDTVYLYTTHDEDGAEGFLMKDWLLYTSTDMVNWTRPRCRGFI
;
A
#
# COMPACT_ATOMS: atom_id res chain seq x y z
N MET A 1 32.42 22.49 36.77
CA MET A 1 31.35 21.45 36.73
C MET A 1 30.17 21.84 35.83
N THR A 2 29.76 23.11 35.76
CA THR A 2 28.58 23.58 35.00
C THR A 2 28.69 23.45 33.48
N ARG A 3 29.89 23.57 32.90
CA ARG A 3 30.14 23.45 31.45
C ARG A 3 29.94 22.03 30.90
N TYR A 4 30.37 21.01 31.65
CA TYR A 4 30.15 19.60 31.27
C TYR A 4 28.68 19.19 31.36
N ARG A 5 27.93 19.76 32.32
CA ARG A 5 26.48 19.52 32.45
C ARG A 5 25.72 20.07 31.25
N MET A 6 26.09 21.24 30.72
CA MET A 6 25.48 21.78 29.50
C MET A 6 25.81 20.94 28.26
N ILE A 7 27.06 20.47 28.11
CA ILE A 7 27.46 19.63 26.97
C ILE A 7 26.71 18.28 27.00
N LEU A 8 26.58 17.68 28.19
CA LEU A 8 25.82 16.44 28.38
C LEU A 8 24.31 16.64 28.11
N SER A 9 23.77 17.83 28.43
CA SER A 9 22.38 18.19 28.14
C SER A 9 22.12 18.31 26.63
N LEU A 10 23.05 18.91 25.88
CA LEU A 10 22.93 19.04 24.41
C LEU A 10 23.05 17.69 23.70
N LEU A 11 23.95 16.81 24.15
CA LEU A 11 24.13 15.47 23.58
C LEU A 11 22.88 14.59 23.77
N LEU A 12 22.20 14.71 24.91
CA LEU A 12 21.00 13.93 25.20
C LEU A 12 19.76 14.46 24.44
N ALA A 13 19.71 15.77 24.14
CA ALA A 13 18.64 16.38 23.36
C ALA A 13 18.70 16.05 21.85
N GLY A 14 19.89 15.71 21.32
CA GLY A 14 20.10 15.43 19.89
C GLY A 14 19.76 14.00 19.43
N MET A 15 19.53 13.06 20.35
CA MET A 15 19.23 11.65 20.00
C MET A 15 17.74 11.41 19.67
N GLY A 16 16.90 12.44 19.78
CA GLY A 16 15.45 12.31 19.88
C GLY A 16 14.62 12.55 18.63
N THR A 17 15.12 12.35 17.40
CA THR A 17 14.23 12.25 16.21
C THR A 17 14.88 11.39 15.12
N VAL A 18 14.88 10.07 15.29
CA VAL A 18 14.99 9.18 14.13
C VAL A 18 13.65 9.27 13.42
N ALA A 19 13.60 9.98 12.29
CA ALA A 19 12.44 9.96 11.42
C ALA A 19 12.23 8.50 10.97
N THR A 20 11.19 7.85 11.49
CA THR A 20 10.80 6.54 10.99
C THR A 20 10.23 6.75 9.60
N ALA A 21 10.79 6.06 8.60
CA ALA A 21 10.12 5.99 7.30
C ALA A 21 8.69 5.50 7.55
N GLN A 22 7.69 6.20 7.02
CA GLN A 22 6.32 5.74 7.11
C GLN A 22 6.27 4.36 6.45
N ASN A 23 5.68 3.38 7.14
CA ASN A 23 5.45 2.07 6.56
C ASN A 23 4.35 2.25 5.51
N ILE A 24 4.75 2.59 4.29
CA ILE A 24 3.82 2.79 3.18
C ILE A 24 3.55 1.41 2.57
N ASN A 25 2.30 0.97 2.64
CA ASN A 25 1.86 -0.30 2.09
C ASN A 25 1.67 -0.21 0.57
N LEU A 26 2.78 -0.09 -0.16
CA LEU A 26 2.80 -0.07 -1.62
C LEU A 26 3.82 -1.09 -2.15
N PRO A 27 3.45 -1.89 -3.16
CA PRO A 27 2.12 -2.01 -3.77
C PRO A 27 1.10 -2.68 -2.83
N ILE A 28 -0.15 -2.21 -2.84
CA ILE A 28 -1.23 -2.76 -2.00
C ILE A 28 -1.61 -4.20 -2.37
N ILE A 29 -1.43 -4.58 -3.65
CA ILE A 29 -1.61 -5.92 -4.17
C ILE A 29 -0.26 -6.39 -4.73
N GLN A 30 0.22 -7.54 -4.28
CA GLN A 30 1.56 -8.06 -4.62
C GLN A 30 1.50 -9.41 -5.36
N THR A 31 0.30 -9.95 -5.56
CA THR A 31 0.12 -11.31 -6.12
C THR A 31 -0.20 -11.32 -7.61
N LYS A 32 -0.53 -10.15 -8.19
CA LYS A 32 -0.93 -9.96 -9.60
C LYS A 32 -0.48 -8.59 -10.07
N TYR A 33 -0.20 -8.45 -11.36
CA TYR A 33 -0.05 -7.15 -12.00
C TYR A 33 -1.43 -6.54 -12.23
N THR A 34 -1.64 -5.35 -11.68
CA THR A 34 -2.93 -4.68 -11.66
C THR A 34 -2.80 -3.25 -12.15
N ALA A 35 -3.73 -2.81 -12.98
CA ALA A 35 -3.83 -1.44 -13.45
C ALA A 35 -5.25 -0.88 -13.22
N ASP A 36 -5.43 0.41 -13.50
CA ASP A 36 -6.71 1.13 -13.52
C ASP A 36 -7.63 0.88 -12.31
N PRO A 37 -7.19 1.23 -11.08
CA PRO A 37 -7.98 0.99 -9.88
C PRO A 37 -9.28 1.81 -9.86
N ALA A 38 -10.42 1.13 -9.71
CA ALA A 38 -11.73 1.72 -9.53
C ALA A 38 -12.32 1.29 -8.16
N PRO A 39 -12.08 2.08 -7.09
CA PRO A 39 -12.62 1.79 -5.77
C PRO A 39 -14.10 2.15 -5.67
N TYR A 40 -14.86 1.30 -5.00
CA TYR A 40 -16.25 1.52 -4.59
C TYR A 40 -16.39 1.16 -3.11
N VAL A 41 -16.99 2.05 -2.33
CA VAL A 41 -17.20 1.83 -0.90
C VAL A 41 -18.68 1.58 -0.66
N HIS A 42 -18.98 0.48 0.01
CA HIS A 42 -20.33 0.17 0.45
C HIS A 42 -20.29 -0.37 1.86
N ASN A 43 -21.07 0.26 2.73
CA ASN A 43 -20.99 0.09 4.18
C ASN A 43 -19.54 0.31 4.65
N ASP A 44 -18.94 -0.70 5.29
CA ASP A 44 -17.56 -0.66 5.80
C ASP A 44 -16.58 -1.50 4.96
N THR A 45 -16.94 -1.79 3.70
CA THR A 45 -16.11 -2.59 2.80
C THR A 45 -15.72 -1.78 1.57
N VAL A 46 -14.42 -1.76 1.29
CA VAL A 46 -13.88 -1.25 0.04
C VAL A 46 -13.83 -2.40 -0.96
N TYR A 47 -14.49 -2.19 -2.10
CA TYR A 47 -14.45 -3.03 -3.28
C TYR A 47 -13.52 -2.37 -4.27
N LEU A 48 -12.41 -3.01 -4.60
CA LEU A 48 -11.43 -2.49 -5.54
C LEU A 48 -11.46 -3.33 -6.80
N TYR A 49 -11.99 -2.74 -7.87
CA TYR A 49 -11.90 -3.32 -9.21
C TYR A 49 -10.60 -2.87 -9.85
N THR A 50 -9.88 -3.81 -10.46
CA THR A 50 -8.67 -3.51 -11.23
C THR A 50 -8.68 -4.31 -12.52
N THR A 51 -7.94 -3.81 -13.50
CA THR A 51 -7.56 -4.61 -14.65
C THR A 51 -6.41 -5.56 -14.26
N HIS A 52 -6.18 -6.59 -15.07
CA HIS A 52 -5.12 -7.59 -14.85
C HIS A 52 -4.22 -7.62 -16.08
N ASP A 53 -3.00 -7.12 -15.91
CA ASP A 53 -1.97 -7.24 -16.94
C ASP A 53 -1.40 -8.65 -16.92
N GLU A 54 -1.38 -9.30 -18.08
CA GLU A 54 -0.81 -10.63 -18.24
C GLU A 54 0.73 -10.59 -18.19
N ASP A 55 1.34 -11.70 -17.77
CA ASP A 55 2.80 -11.81 -17.73
C ASP A 55 3.41 -11.61 -19.13
N GLY A 56 4.37 -10.68 -19.23
CA GLY A 56 5.03 -10.37 -20.51
C GLY A 56 4.20 -9.52 -21.47
N ALA A 57 3.15 -8.84 -20.99
CA ALA A 57 2.40 -7.88 -21.80
C ALA A 57 3.30 -6.76 -22.33
N GLU A 58 3.34 -6.58 -23.66
CA GLU A 58 3.98 -5.45 -24.34
C GLU A 58 2.95 -4.34 -24.66
N GLY A 59 1.97 -4.14 -23.77
CA GLY A 59 0.84 -3.22 -23.96
C GLY A 59 -0.37 -3.62 -23.12
N PHE A 60 -1.57 -3.26 -23.56
CA PHE A 60 -2.82 -3.63 -22.90
C PHE A 60 -3.23 -5.07 -23.25
N LEU A 61 -2.68 -6.03 -22.51
CA LEU A 61 -3.08 -7.43 -22.59
C LEU A 61 -3.79 -7.82 -21.29
N MET A 62 -5.11 -7.65 -21.27
CA MET A 62 -5.96 -8.00 -20.12
C MET A 62 -7.09 -8.92 -20.58
N LYS A 63 -7.26 -10.06 -19.91
CA LYS A 63 -8.28 -11.06 -20.24
C LYS A 63 -9.49 -11.02 -19.30
N ASP A 64 -9.30 -10.45 -18.13
CA ASP A 64 -10.30 -10.40 -17.07
C ASP A 64 -10.11 -9.17 -16.18
N TRP A 65 -11.09 -8.98 -15.31
CA TRP A 65 -11.07 -8.00 -14.24
C TRP A 65 -10.93 -8.71 -12.90
N LEU A 66 -10.19 -8.08 -11.99
CA LEU A 66 -9.99 -8.56 -10.62
C LEU A 66 -10.80 -7.72 -9.66
N LEU A 67 -11.48 -8.40 -8.74
CA LEU A 67 -12.18 -7.76 -7.64
C LEU A 67 -11.52 -8.13 -6.32
N TYR A 68 -10.97 -7.13 -5.65
CA TYR A 68 -10.46 -7.21 -4.28
C TYR A 68 -11.45 -6.58 -3.31
N THR A 69 -11.47 -7.09 -2.08
CA THR A 69 -12.25 -6.49 -0.99
C THR A 69 -11.41 -6.39 0.27
N SER A 70 -11.64 -5.33 1.04
CA SER A 70 -11.00 -5.11 2.33
C SER A 70 -11.89 -4.27 3.25
N THR A 71 -11.78 -4.50 4.55
CA THR A 71 -12.41 -3.68 5.61
C THR A 71 -11.39 -2.85 6.38
N ASP A 72 -10.09 -3.09 6.18
CA ASP A 72 -9.00 -2.48 6.97
C ASP A 72 -7.93 -1.80 6.10
N MET A 73 -8.09 -1.83 4.76
CA MET A 73 -7.17 -1.26 3.77
C MET A 73 -5.76 -1.87 3.76
N VAL A 74 -5.53 -2.92 4.53
CA VAL A 74 -4.24 -3.61 4.67
C VAL A 74 -4.34 -5.04 4.15
N ASN A 75 -5.38 -5.76 4.56
CA ASN A 75 -5.63 -7.13 4.17
C ASN A 75 -6.67 -7.16 3.05
N TRP A 76 -6.25 -7.66 1.88
CA TRP A 76 -7.10 -7.79 0.71
C TRP A 76 -7.44 -9.25 0.44
N THR A 77 -8.71 -9.52 0.13
CA THR A 77 -9.15 -10.88 -0.22
C THR A 77 -8.50 -11.36 -1.51
N ARG A 78 -8.32 -12.68 -1.66
CA ARG A 78 -7.94 -13.28 -2.95
C ARG A 78 -8.91 -12.80 -4.05
N PRO A 79 -8.40 -12.33 -5.20
CA PRO A 79 -9.26 -11.75 -6.22
C PRO A 79 -10.15 -12.81 -6.85
N ARG A 80 -11.35 -12.40 -7.24
CA ARG A 80 -12.21 -13.18 -8.13
C ARG A 80 -12.05 -12.65 -9.55
N CYS A 81 -11.78 -13.54 -10.50
CA CYS A 81 -11.78 -13.23 -11.93
C CYS A 81 -13.22 -13.03 -12.40
N ARG A 82 -13.50 -11.89 -13.04
CA ARG A 82 -14.76 -11.60 -13.71
C ARG A 82 -14.43 -11.38 -15.19
N GLY A 83 -15.08 -12.14 -16.07
CA GLY A 83 -14.89 -11.99 -17.53
C GLY A 83 -15.32 -10.59 -18.00
N PHE A 84 -14.81 -10.17 -19.16
CA PHE A 84 -15.27 -8.95 -19.83
C PHE A 84 -16.79 -9.05 -20.09
N ILE A 85 -17.52 -8.03 -19.65
CA ILE A 85 -18.93 -7.81 -20.03
C ILE A 85 -19.04 -7.51 -21.53
#